data_AF-D2XTS3-F1
#
_entry.id   AF-D2XTS3-F1
#
_cell.length_a   1.000
_cell.length_b   1.000
_cell.length_c   1.000
_cell.angle_alpha   90.00
_cell.angle_beta   90.00
_cell.angle_gamma   90.00
#
_symmetry.space_group_name_H-M   'P 1'
#
loop_
_entity.id
_entity.type
_entity.pdbx_description
1 polymer ?
#
loop_
_entity_poly.entity_id
_entity_poly.type
_entity_poly.pdbx_seq_one_letter_code
_entity_poly.pdbx_strand_id
1 'polypeptide(L)'
;IVGTNDYADAADSDVIVVTAGIPRKPGMSRDDLLATNAKIVTSVAENIKATSPNAVVIVVSNPLDAMVQQMFKVTGFDPAKVCGQAGVLDTARYRTFLAMELGVSIEDISALLMGGHGDTMVPVPSCTSVGGIPVTQLIDSARLDEIVDR
;
A
#
# COMPACT_ATOMS: atom_id res chain seq x y z
N ILE A 1 14.62 -12.98 -15.36
CA ILE A 1 14.10 -13.14 -13.99
C ILE A 1 14.75 -14.39 -13.42
N VAL A 2 15.45 -14.27 -12.29
CA VAL A 2 16.07 -15.39 -11.57
C VAL A 2 15.30 -15.55 -10.26
N GLY A 3 14.93 -16.79 -9.94
CA GLY A 3 14.29 -17.14 -8.67
C GLY A 3 15.26 -17.91 -7.78
N THR A 4 15.14 -17.72 -6.48
CA THR A 4 15.96 -18.39 -5.46
C THR A 4 15.12 -18.68 -4.23
N ASN A 5 15.61 -19.58 -3.38
CA ASN A 5 15.10 -19.81 -2.03
C ASN A 5 16.13 -19.41 -0.97
N ASP A 6 17.28 -18.84 -1.36
CA ASP A 6 18.33 -18.38 -0.47
C ASP A 6 18.38 -16.85 -0.45
N TYR A 7 18.37 -16.25 0.74
CA TYR A 7 18.48 -14.80 0.91
C TYR A 7 19.88 -14.26 0.57
N ALA A 8 20.91 -15.11 0.56
CA ALA A 8 22.26 -14.70 0.17
C ALA A 8 22.32 -14.20 -1.27
N ASP A 9 21.49 -14.75 -2.16
CA ASP A 9 21.39 -14.32 -3.55
C ASP A 9 20.73 -12.93 -3.71
N ALA A 10 20.10 -12.42 -2.65
CA ALA A 10 19.52 -11.08 -2.58
C ALA A 10 20.38 -10.09 -1.77
N ALA A 11 21.60 -10.47 -1.40
CA ALA A 11 22.51 -9.61 -0.63
C ALA A 11 22.84 -8.29 -1.35
N ASP A 12 23.08 -7.25 -0.56
CA ASP A 12 23.41 -5.90 -1.02
C ASP A 12 22.39 -5.28 -2.00
N SER A 13 21.12 -5.69 -1.91
CA SER A 13 20.05 -5.09 -2.71
C SER A 13 19.84 -3.62 -2.34
N ASP A 14 19.72 -2.75 -3.35
CA ASP A 14 19.36 -1.33 -3.14
C ASP A 14 17.90 -1.16 -2.69
N VAL A 15 17.00 -1.99 -3.22
CA VAL A 15 15.56 -1.97 -2.95
C VAL A 15 15.04 -3.40 -2.78
N ILE A 16 14.24 -3.63 -1.74
CA ILE A 16 13.57 -4.90 -1.48
C ILE A 16 12.07 -4.69 -1.37
N VAL A 17 11.29 -5.42 -2.18
CA VAL A 17 9.83 -5.39 -2.15
C VAL A 17 9.31 -6.65 -1.47
N VAL A 18 8.61 -6.47 -0.35
CA VAL A 18 8.08 -7.57 0.45
C VAL A 18 6.61 -7.80 0.14
N THR A 19 6.36 -8.83 -0.67
CA THR A 19 5.02 -9.31 -1.03
C THR A 19 4.61 -10.57 -0.26
N ALA A 20 5.51 -11.10 0.58
CA ALA A 20 5.30 -12.32 1.34
C ALA A 20 4.22 -12.15 2.42
N GLY A 21 3.26 -13.04 2.43
CA GLY A 21 2.16 -13.04 3.40
C GLY A 21 1.04 -13.93 2.91
N ILE A 22 0.06 -14.17 3.77
CA ILE A 22 -1.17 -14.86 3.39
C ILE A 22 -2.30 -13.85 3.21
N PRO A 23 -3.15 -14.03 2.19
CA PRO A 23 -4.41 -13.31 2.12
C PRO A 23 -5.38 -13.85 3.20
N ARG A 24 -6.38 -13.04 3.54
CA ARG A 24 -7.46 -13.48 4.42
C ARG A 24 -8.18 -14.68 3.82
N LYS A 25 -8.30 -15.77 4.57
CA LYS A 25 -9.06 -16.97 4.17
C LYS A 25 -10.48 -16.96 4.77
N PRO A 26 -11.46 -17.64 4.15
CA PRO A 26 -12.78 -17.84 4.76
C PRO A 26 -12.63 -18.43 6.17
N GLY A 27 -13.33 -17.84 7.15
CA GLY A 27 -13.25 -18.26 8.56
C GLY A 27 -12.09 -17.68 9.38
N MET A 28 -11.16 -16.93 8.77
CA MET A 28 -10.05 -16.29 9.48
C MET A 28 -10.46 -14.93 10.07
N SER A 29 -10.19 -14.73 11.36
CA SER A 29 -10.39 -13.43 12.02
C SER A 29 -9.34 -12.41 11.57
N ARG A 30 -9.59 -11.11 11.85
CA ARG A 30 -8.59 -10.05 11.58
C ARG A 30 -7.33 -10.27 12.42
N ASP A 31 -7.47 -10.73 13.66
CA ASP A 31 -6.37 -10.96 14.58
C ASP A 31 -5.52 -12.16 14.18
N ASP A 32 -6.13 -13.24 13.71
CA ASP A 32 -5.41 -14.43 13.20
C ASP A 32 -4.53 -14.07 12.00
N LEU A 33 -5.08 -13.28 11.08
CA LEU A 33 -4.36 -12.79 9.90
C LEU A 33 -3.17 -11.92 10.32
N LEU A 34 -3.40 -10.97 11.23
CA LEU A 34 -2.37 -10.08 11.74
C LEU A 34 -1.25 -10.87 12.41
N ALA A 35 -1.58 -11.80 13.32
CA ALA A 35 -0.60 -12.60 14.03
C ALA A 35 0.22 -13.50 13.09
N THR A 36 -0.42 -14.06 12.06
CA THR A 36 0.25 -14.91 11.07
C THR A 36 1.20 -14.10 10.19
N ASN A 37 0.74 -12.98 9.63
CA ASN A 37 1.57 -12.15 8.77
C ASN A 37 2.67 -11.44 9.56
N ALA A 38 2.45 -11.08 10.83
CA ALA A 38 3.50 -10.53 11.69
C ALA A 38 4.68 -11.50 11.84
N LYS A 39 4.43 -12.81 11.99
CA LYS A 39 5.50 -13.83 12.06
C LYS A 39 6.26 -13.94 10.74
N ILE A 40 5.54 -13.98 9.62
CA ILE A 40 6.13 -14.05 8.27
C ILE A 40 7.02 -12.82 8.04
N VAL A 41 6.49 -11.63 8.28
CA VAL A 41 7.20 -10.36 8.09
C VAL A 41 8.42 -10.24 9.01
N THR A 42 8.33 -10.73 10.26
CA THR A 42 9.47 -10.75 11.18
C THR A 42 10.62 -11.59 10.61
N SER A 43 10.32 -12.81 10.14
CA SER A 43 11.34 -13.69 9.55
C SER A 43 11.96 -13.08 8.29
N VAL A 44 11.16 -12.46 7.42
CA VAL A 44 11.66 -11.74 6.23
C VAL A 44 12.55 -10.55 6.64
N ALA A 45 12.10 -9.77 7.62
CA ALA A 45 12.83 -8.60 8.13
C ALA A 45 14.20 -8.96 8.71
N GLU A 46 14.30 -10.04 9.48
CA GLU A 46 15.57 -10.53 10.04
C GLU A 46 16.56 -10.92 8.94
N ASN A 47 16.09 -11.57 7.88
CA ASN A 47 16.94 -11.93 6.74
C ASN A 47 17.37 -10.69 5.96
N ILE A 48 16.45 -9.76 5.67
CA ILE A 48 16.77 -8.49 5.00
C ILE A 48 17.83 -7.71 5.79
N LYS A 49 17.68 -7.63 7.11
CA LYS A 49 18.63 -6.95 8.00
C LYS A 49 20.03 -7.58 7.90
N ALA A 50 20.11 -8.90 7.78
CA ALA A 50 21.36 -9.63 7.70
C ALA A 50 22.04 -9.50 6.33
N THR A 51 21.28 -9.49 5.23
CA THR A 51 21.84 -9.55 3.87
C THR A 51 21.91 -8.21 3.16
N SER A 52 21.04 -7.26 3.49
CA SER A 52 20.92 -5.97 2.80
C SER A 52 20.62 -4.82 3.79
N PRO A 53 21.52 -4.52 4.74
CA PRO A 53 21.30 -3.52 5.79
C PRO A 53 21.11 -2.08 5.28
N ASN A 54 21.45 -1.82 4.01
CA ASN A 54 21.35 -0.50 3.40
C ASN A 54 20.11 -0.30 2.52
N ALA A 55 19.33 -1.35 2.28
CA ALA A 55 18.21 -1.34 1.35
C ALA A 55 17.09 -0.38 1.76
N VAL A 56 16.36 0.14 0.77
CA VAL A 56 15.00 0.65 0.95
C VAL A 56 14.03 -0.54 0.87
N VAL A 57 13.14 -0.65 1.84
CA VAL A 57 12.16 -1.74 1.94
C VAL A 57 10.76 -1.22 1.69
N ILE A 58 10.09 -1.81 0.69
CA ILE A 58 8.69 -1.51 0.33
C ILE A 58 7.84 -2.72 0.73
N VAL A 59 6.97 -2.54 1.73
CA VAL A 59 6.09 -3.60 2.22
C VAL A 59 4.74 -3.54 1.50
N VAL A 60 4.22 -4.70 1.10
CA VAL A 60 2.89 -4.86 0.48
C VAL A 60 1.97 -5.75 1.34
N SER A 61 2.56 -6.54 2.25
CA SER A 61 1.85 -7.49 3.10
C SER A 61 0.82 -6.82 4.00
N ASN A 62 -0.39 -7.40 4.08
CA ASN A 62 -1.49 -6.86 4.88
C ASN A 62 -1.58 -7.50 6.28
N PRO A 63 -2.17 -6.84 7.29
CA PRO A 63 -2.64 -5.44 7.28
C PRO A 63 -1.48 -4.45 7.21
N LEU A 64 -1.48 -3.58 6.19
CA LEU A 64 -0.27 -2.88 5.73
C LEU A 64 0.44 -2.10 6.83
N ASP A 65 -0.26 -1.18 7.49
CA ASP A 65 0.36 -0.27 8.48
C ASP A 65 1.03 -1.05 9.62
N ALA A 66 0.39 -2.12 10.08
CA ALA A 66 0.96 -3.00 11.10
C ALA A 66 2.18 -3.77 10.59
N MET A 67 2.18 -4.20 9.32
CA MET A 67 3.30 -4.93 8.71
C MET A 67 4.49 -4.02 8.43
N VAL A 68 4.26 -2.78 7.98
CA VAL A 68 5.30 -1.75 7.84
C VAL A 68 5.93 -1.46 9.19
N GLN A 69 5.09 -1.27 10.22
CA GLN A 69 5.58 -1.02 11.57
C GLN A 69 6.36 -2.22 12.14
N GLN A 70 5.93 -3.45 11.87
CA GLN A 70 6.66 -4.65 12.27
C GLN A 70 8.00 -4.77 11.55
N MET A 71 8.02 -4.55 10.23
CA MET A 71 9.24 -4.52 9.42
C MET A 71 10.23 -3.50 9.97
N PHE A 72 9.79 -2.26 10.20
CA PHE A 72 10.60 -1.19 10.76
C PHE A 72 11.19 -1.55 12.13
N LYS A 73 10.37 -2.09 13.04
CA LYS A 73 10.83 -2.48 14.38
C LYS A 73 11.89 -3.58 14.35
N VAL A 74 11.72 -4.58 13.49
CA VAL A 74 12.61 -5.75 13.45
C VAL A 74 13.92 -5.43 12.73
N THR A 75 13.85 -4.75 11.58
CA THR A 75 15.06 -4.32 10.86
C THR A 75 15.86 -3.30 11.68
N GLY A 76 15.17 -2.34 12.30
CA GLY A 76 15.77 -1.20 12.97
C GLY A 76 16.44 -0.23 12.00
N PHE A 77 16.01 -0.25 10.73
CA PHE A 77 16.51 0.67 9.70
C PHE A 77 16.06 2.10 9.97
N ASP A 78 16.66 3.07 9.27
CA ASP A 78 16.18 4.44 9.25
C ASP A 78 14.70 4.46 8.78
N PRO A 79 13.80 5.20 9.46
CA PRO A 79 12.38 5.29 9.07
C PRO A 79 12.16 5.69 7.61
N ALA A 80 13.05 6.51 7.03
CA ALA A 80 12.96 6.93 5.63
C ALA A 80 13.22 5.78 4.64
N LYS A 81 13.78 4.65 5.10
CA LYS A 81 14.06 3.47 4.30
C LYS A 81 12.98 2.39 4.37
N VAL A 82 11.94 2.53 5.20
CA VAL A 82 10.89 1.51 5.32
C VAL A 82 9.54 2.16 5.03
N CYS A 83 8.92 1.78 3.92
CA CYS A 83 7.63 2.32 3.51
C CYS A 83 6.66 1.21 3.07
N GLY A 84 5.37 1.55 3.00
CA GLY A 84 4.31 0.66 2.57
C GLY A 84 3.68 1.09 1.26
N GLN A 85 3.18 0.13 0.49
CA GLN A 85 2.36 0.37 -0.69
C GLN A 85 0.88 0.10 -0.36
N ALA A 86 0.09 1.17 -0.16
CA ALA A 86 -1.38 1.13 -0.16
C ALA A 86 -1.96 2.27 -0.99
N GLY A 87 -1.76 3.52 -0.52
CA GLY A 87 -2.46 4.69 -1.04
C GLY A 87 -2.33 4.89 -2.55
N VAL A 88 -1.22 4.47 -3.17
CA VAL A 88 -1.05 4.52 -4.64
C VAL A 88 -2.08 3.65 -5.37
N LEU A 89 -2.37 2.44 -4.88
CA LEU A 89 -3.33 1.52 -5.50
C LEU A 89 -4.76 2.02 -5.32
N ASP A 90 -5.11 2.50 -4.13
CA ASP A 90 -6.44 3.03 -3.86
C ASP A 90 -6.69 4.34 -4.63
N THR A 91 -5.66 5.19 -4.73
CA THR A 91 -5.70 6.38 -5.59
C THR A 91 -5.85 6.00 -7.06
N ALA A 92 -5.17 4.94 -7.53
CA ALA A 92 -5.32 4.46 -8.91
C ALA A 92 -6.75 3.96 -9.20
N ARG A 93 -7.36 3.22 -8.26
CA ARG A 93 -8.76 2.79 -8.34
C ARG A 93 -9.70 3.99 -8.39
N TYR A 94 -9.54 4.92 -7.45
CA TYR A 94 -10.37 6.13 -7.36
C TYR A 94 -10.29 6.97 -8.64
N ARG A 95 -9.08 7.23 -9.15
CA ARG A 95 -8.87 7.91 -10.44
C ARG A 95 -9.53 7.17 -11.60
N THR A 96 -9.48 5.83 -11.61
CA THR A 96 -10.14 5.03 -12.64
C THR A 96 -11.65 5.22 -12.62
N PHE A 97 -12.27 5.20 -11.44
CA PHE A 97 -13.71 5.39 -11.31
C PHE A 97 -14.16 6.81 -11.67
N LEU A 98 -13.39 7.84 -11.28
CA LEU A 98 -13.65 9.22 -11.70
C LEU A 98 -13.53 9.39 -13.23
N ALA A 99 -12.53 8.75 -13.85
CA ALA A 99 -12.34 8.79 -15.30
C ALA A 99 -13.52 8.13 -16.03
N MET A 100 -14.02 7.00 -15.52
CA MET A 100 -15.19 6.32 -16.06
C MET A 100 -16.47 7.15 -15.88
N GLU A 101 -16.65 7.81 -14.73
CA GLU A 101 -17.82 8.64 -14.46
C GLU A 101 -17.88 9.86 -15.39
N LEU A 102 -16.73 10.52 -15.61
CA LEU A 102 -16.66 11.77 -16.37
C LEU A 102 -16.34 11.57 -17.86
N GLY A 103 -15.95 10.37 -18.28
CA GLY A 103 -15.55 10.08 -19.65
C GLY A 103 -14.27 10.80 -20.08
N VAL A 104 -13.31 10.97 -19.16
CA VAL A 104 -12.06 11.72 -19.37
C VAL A 104 -10.83 10.80 -19.29
N SER A 105 -9.66 11.31 -19.69
CA SER A 105 -8.40 10.58 -19.49
C SER A 105 -8.07 10.48 -18.00
N ILE A 106 -7.62 9.30 -17.55
CA ILE A 106 -7.12 9.10 -16.18
C ILE A 106 -5.87 9.95 -15.90
N GLU A 107 -5.11 10.30 -16.95
CA GLU A 107 -3.90 11.14 -16.85
C GLU A 107 -4.22 12.55 -16.38
N ASP A 108 -5.43 13.04 -16.66
CA ASP A 108 -5.88 14.38 -16.25
C ASP A 108 -6.37 14.41 -14.79
N ILE A 109 -6.48 13.26 -14.12
CA ILE A 109 -7.02 13.18 -12.76
C ILE A 109 -5.89 13.13 -11.75
N SER A 110 -5.88 14.10 -10.84
CA SER A 110 -5.03 14.12 -9.66
C SER A 110 -5.89 13.90 -8.42
N ALA A 111 -5.48 12.99 -7.53
CA ALA A 111 -6.22 12.69 -6.31
C ALA A 111 -5.24 12.36 -5.17
N LEU A 112 -5.66 12.67 -3.95
CA LEU A 112 -4.95 12.31 -2.72
C LEU A 112 -5.89 11.50 -1.83
N LEU A 113 -5.47 10.29 -1.49
CA LEU A 113 -6.08 9.46 -0.45
C LEU A 113 -5.07 9.28 0.67
N MET A 114 -5.54 9.42 1.90
CA MET A 114 -4.77 9.22 3.13
C MET A 114 -5.33 8.03 3.92
N GLY A 115 -4.66 7.68 5.02
CA GLY A 115 -5.08 6.57 5.88
C GLY A 115 -4.62 5.21 5.35
N GLY A 116 -5.35 4.16 5.75
CA GLY A 116 -5.10 2.79 5.32
C GLY A 116 -6.02 2.34 4.18
N HIS A 117 -6.15 1.03 4.01
CA HIS A 117 -7.07 0.44 3.02
C HIS A 117 -8.47 0.20 3.63
N GLY A 118 -9.52 0.23 2.79
CA GLY A 118 -10.90 -0.06 3.18
C GLY A 118 -11.47 0.94 4.19
N ASP A 119 -12.02 0.44 5.30
CA ASP A 119 -12.67 1.24 6.37
C ASP A 119 -11.80 2.38 6.96
N THR A 120 -10.49 2.35 6.73
CA THR A 120 -9.53 3.34 7.25
C THR A 120 -9.03 4.32 6.20
N MET A 121 -9.55 4.23 4.98
CA MET A 121 -9.23 5.11 3.86
C MET A 121 -9.88 6.47 4.06
N VAL A 122 -9.12 7.54 3.82
CA VAL A 122 -9.57 8.93 3.96
C VAL A 122 -9.37 9.63 2.62
N PRO A 123 -10.40 9.67 1.75
CA PRO A 123 -10.37 10.45 0.53
C PRO A 123 -10.29 11.94 0.85
N VAL A 124 -9.56 12.70 0.03
CA VAL A 124 -9.44 14.15 0.19
C VAL A 124 -10.00 14.84 -1.06
N PRO A 125 -11.33 15.06 -1.15
CA PRO A 125 -11.95 15.70 -2.32
C PRO A 125 -11.39 17.10 -2.62
N SER A 126 -10.99 17.84 -1.57
CA SER A 126 -10.34 19.16 -1.71
C SER A 126 -8.97 19.10 -2.38
N CYS A 127 -8.34 17.92 -2.42
CA CYS A 127 -7.09 17.64 -3.14
C CYS A 127 -7.32 16.73 -4.36
N THR A 128 -8.55 16.66 -4.86
CA THR A 128 -8.92 15.88 -6.05
C THR A 128 -9.40 16.80 -7.16
N SER A 129 -8.83 16.64 -8.35
CA SER A 129 -9.13 17.48 -9.51
C SER A 129 -9.02 16.72 -10.83
N VAL A 130 -9.70 17.25 -11.86
CA VAL A 130 -9.65 16.78 -13.25
C VAL A 130 -9.23 17.94 -14.13
N GLY A 131 -8.06 17.84 -14.76
CA GLY A 131 -7.45 18.94 -15.52
C GLY A 131 -7.21 20.19 -14.66
N GLY A 132 -7.06 20.04 -13.34
CA GLY A 132 -6.95 21.13 -12.38
C GLY A 132 -8.29 21.71 -11.89
N ILE A 133 -9.43 21.27 -12.41
CA ILE A 133 -10.76 21.67 -11.93
C ILE A 133 -11.12 20.81 -10.70
N PRO A 134 -11.49 21.42 -9.55
CA PRO A 134 -11.88 20.66 -8.36
C PRO A 134 -13.01 19.69 -8.66
N VAL A 135 -12.87 18.44 -8.19
CA VAL A 135 -13.85 17.38 -8.50
C VAL A 135 -15.26 17.69 -7.99
N THR A 136 -15.36 18.46 -6.91
CA THR A 136 -16.61 18.92 -6.30
C THR A 136 -17.40 19.90 -7.17
N GLN A 137 -16.81 20.45 -8.23
CA GLN A 137 -17.50 21.24 -9.25
C GLN A 137 -18.03 20.38 -10.41
N LEU A 138 -17.57 19.14 -10.53
CA LEU A 138 -17.86 18.23 -11.64
C LEU A 138 -18.82 17.12 -11.23
N ILE A 139 -18.75 16.66 -9.99
CA ILE A 139 -19.54 15.57 -9.43
C ILE A 139 -20.11 16.04 -8.10
N ASP A 140 -21.40 15.76 -7.85
CA ASP A 140 -22.02 16.04 -6.57
C ASP A 140 -21.44 15.18 -5.43
N SER A 141 -21.60 15.63 -4.19
CA SER A 141 -21.00 14.96 -3.04
C SER A 141 -21.52 13.54 -2.82
N ALA A 142 -22.80 13.28 -3.03
CA ALA A 142 -23.37 11.95 -2.80
C ALA A 142 -22.81 10.94 -3.80
N ARG A 143 -22.66 11.35 -5.07
CA ARG A 143 -22.06 10.51 -6.10
C ARG A 143 -20.56 10.29 -5.87
N LEU A 144 -19.85 11.27 -5.33
CA LEU A 144 -18.45 11.08 -4.91
C LEU A 144 -18.31 10.05 -3.80
N ASP A 145 -19.20 10.08 -2.79
CA ASP A 145 -19.20 9.10 -1.70
C ASP A 145 -19.46 7.69 -2.24
N GLU A 146 -20.42 7.52 -3.16
CA GLU A 146 -20.66 6.24 -3.83
C GLU A 146 -19.44 5.73 -4.61
N ILE A 147 -18.68 6.63 -5.24
CA ILE A 147 -17.45 6.26 -5.98
C ILE A 147 -16.34 5.81 -5.02
N VAL A 148 -16.28 6.39 -3.83
CA VAL A 148 -15.31 6.02 -2.78
C VAL A 148 -15.61 4.63 -2.20
N ASP A 149 -16.89 4.26 -2.09
CA ASP A 149 -17.35 2.99 -1.51
C ASP A 149 -17.24 1.78 -2.47
N ARG A 150 -16.88 1.99 -3.75
CA ARG A 150 -16.76 0.94 -4.78
C ARG A 150 -15.46 0.14 -4.70
#